data_AF-A0A821IPF8-F1
#
_entry.id   AF-A0A821IPF8-F1
#
_cell.length_a   1.000
_cell.length_b   1.000
_cell.length_c   1.000
_cell.angle_alpha   90.00
_cell.angle_beta   90.00
_cell.angle_gamma   90.00
#
_symmetry.space_group_name_H-M   'P 1'
#
loop_
_entity.id
_entity.type
_entity.pdbx_description
1 polymer ?
#
loop_
_entity_poly.entity_id
_entity_poly.type
_entity_poly.pdbx_seq_one_letter_code
_entity_poly.pdbx_strand_id
1 'polypeptide(L)'
;MTNLETTLMDDLINASVREWHRYVDDTFVLVNSITCIDNILSILNNFLPSIKFTYKIEDGDKLEFLDVLITRSAECQLFEKTIYRKPTYTGLLTNYHSYVPMQYKKGGIITM
;
A
#
# COMPACT_ATOMS: atom_id res chain seq x y z
N MET A 1 -2.14 21.53 -2.32
CA MET A 1 -1.60 20.18 -2.60
C MET A 1 -1.35 20.12 -4.08
N THR A 2 -0.09 20.00 -4.48
CA THR A 2 0.29 19.72 -5.88
C THR A 2 -0.39 18.42 -6.29
N ASN A 3 -1.22 18.48 -7.32
CA ASN A 3 -1.91 17.31 -7.86
C ASN A 3 -0.91 16.47 -8.67
N LEU A 4 -0.06 15.71 -7.96
CA LEU A 4 0.93 14.79 -8.54
C LEU A 4 0.31 13.92 -9.63
N GLU A 5 -0.91 13.42 -9.38
CA GLU A 5 -1.67 12.61 -10.31
C GLU A 5 -2.11 13.39 -11.55
N THR A 6 -2.48 14.67 -11.43
CA THR A 6 -2.88 15.45 -12.62
C THR A 6 -1.71 15.78 -13.55
N THR A 7 -0.48 15.78 -13.02
CA THR A 7 0.70 16.19 -13.81
C THR A 7 1.48 14.99 -14.35
N LEU A 8 1.57 13.90 -13.59
CA LEU A 8 2.43 12.77 -13.95
C LEU A 8 1.69 11.56 -14.53
N MET A 9 0.35 11.52 -14.52
CA MET A 9 -0.34 10.29 -14.95
C MET A 9 -0.02 9.89 -16.39
N ASP A 10 0.06 10.85 -17.32
CA ASP A 10 0.40 10.54 -18.70
C ASP A 10 1.81 9.93 -18.82
N ASP A 11 2.79 10.50 -18.09
CA ASP A 11 4.16 9.99 -18.05
C ASP A 11 4.23 8.60 -17.40
N LEU A 12 3.47 8.37 -16.33
CA LEU A 12 3.39 7.10 -15.63
C LEU A 12 2.74 6.00 -16.50
N ILE A 13 1.68 6.34 -17.21
CA ILE A 13 1.02 5.43 -18.17
C ILE A 13 2.00 5.07 -19.29
N ASN A 14 2.72 6.06 -19.84
CA ASN A 14 3.77 5.82 -20.83
C ASN A 14 4.92 4.96 -20.27
N ALA A 15 5.21 5.08 -18.98
CA ALA A 15 6.16 4.23 -18.26
C ALA A 15 5.60 2.84 -17.86
N SER A 16 4.47 2.42 -18.44
CA SER A 16 3.84 1.10 -18.24
C SER A 16 3.16 0.88 -16.88
N VAL A 17 2.72 1.95 -16.22
CA VAL A 17 1.76 1.87 -15.11
C VAL A 17 0.36 1.56 -15.66
N ARG A 18 -0.29 0.53 -15.12
CA ARG A 18 -1.64 0.11 -15.49
C ARG A 18 -2.69 0.69 -14.56
N GLU A 19 -2.43 0.66 -13.26
CA GLU A 19 -3.30 1.24 -12.23
C GLU A 19 -2.48 1.96 -11.17
N TRP A 20 -3.05 3.05 -10.64
CA TRP A 20 -2.46 3.83 -9.57
C TRP A 20 -3.53 4.18 -8.54
N HIS A 21 -3.30 3.77 -7.29
CA HIS A 21 -4.17 4.07 -6.16
C HIS A 21 -3.33 4.70 -5.06
N ARG A 22 -3.76 5.83 -4.51
CA ARG A 22 -3.06 6.50 -3.41
C ARG A 22 -3.94 6.59 -2.16
N TYR A 23 -3.36 6.23 -1.02
CA TYR A 23 -3.92 6.49 0.30
C TYR A 23 -2.95 7.39 1.08
N VAL A 24 -3.27 8.68 1.16
CA VAL A 24 -2.43 9.72 1.79
C VAL A 24 -1.01 9.75 1.18
N ASP A 25 -0.04 9.12 1.83
CA ASP A 25 1.37 9.02 1.46
C ASP A 25 1.74 7.67 0.82
N ASP A 26 0.95 6.62 1.03
CA ASP A 26 1.18 5.29 0.46
C ASP A 26 0.50 5.12 -0.91
N THR A 27 1.20 4.47 -1.84
CA THR A 27 0.69 4.22 -3.20
C THR A 27 0.72 2.73 -3.52
N PHE A 28 -0.37 2.21 -4.08
CA PHE A 28 -0.46 0.88 -4.66
C PHE A 28 -0.51 1.01 -6.18
N VAL A 29 0.43 0.35 -6.86
CA VAL A 29 0.65 0.53 -8.30
C VAL A 29 0.70 -0.83 -8.98
N LEU A 30 -0.09 -1.01 -10.04
CA LEU A 30 0.01 -2.15 -10.92
C LEU A 30 0.83 -1.76 -12.15
N VAL A 31 1.84 -2.55 -12.48
CA VAL A 31 2.73 -2.33 -13.63
C VAL A 31 2.72 -3.53 -14.55
N ASN A 32 2.97 -3.32 -15.84
CA ASN A 32 3.03 -4.42 -16.81
C ASN A 32 4.30 -5.26 -16.68
N SER A 33 5.41 -4.68 -16.18
CA SER A 33 6.69 -5.37 -16.01
C SER A 33 7.45 -4.80 -14.81
N ILE A 34 8.17 -5.66 -14.09
CA ILE A 34 9.05 -5.27 -12.99
C ILE A 34 10.22 -4.39 -13.46
N THR A 35 10.62 -4.51 -14.73
CA THR A 35 11.76 -3.79 -15.31
C THR A 35 11.50 -2.29 -15.50
N CYS A 36 10.24 -1.84 -15.49
CA CYS A 36 9.92 -0.42 -15.61
C CYS A 36 9.91 0.34 -14.27
N ILE A 37 10.06 -0.37 -13.13
CA ILE A 37 9.96 0.23 -11.79
C ILE A 37 11.02 1.31 -11.57
N ASP A 38 12.27 1.08 -11.98
CA ASP A 38 13.34 2.08 -11.82
C ASP A 38 13.07 3.36 -12.62
N ASN A 39 12.47 3.23 -13.81
CA ASN A 39 12.08 4.37 -14.62
C ASN A 39 10.93 5.14 -13.95
N ILE A 40 9.90 4.43 -13.47
CA ILE A 40 8.79 5.03 -12.72
C ILE A 40 9.30 5.77 -11.48
N LEU A 41 10.22 5.14 -10.73
CA LEU A 41 10.81 5.72 -9.54
C LEU A 41 11.60 7.00 -9.87
N SER A 42 12.33 7.01 -10.99
CA SER A 42 13.03 8.19 -11.49
C SER A 42 12.06 9.33 -11.80
N ILE A 43 10.98 9.07 -12.54
CA ILE A 43 9.93 10.06 -12.86
C ILE A 43 9.37 10.69 -11.57
N LEU A 44 8.96 9.85 -10.61
CA LEU A 44 8.40 10.31 -9.33
C LEU A 44 9.39 11.16 -8.53
N ASN A 45 10.65 10.72 -8.44
CA ASN A 45 11.69 11.41 -7.66
C ASN A 45 12.20 12.70 -8.32
N ASN A 46 12.01 12.87 -9.63
CA ASN A 46 12.36 14.09 -10.35
C ASN A 46 11.28 15.17 -10.23
N PHE A 47 10.02 14.79 -10.01
CA PHE A 47 8.91 15.73 -9.90
C PHE A 47 9.02 16.66 -8.68
N LEU A 48 9.36 16.10 -7.51
CA LEU A 48 9.49 16.86 -6.27
C LEU A 48 10.83 16.52 -5.60
N PRO A 49 11.87 17.35 -5.75
CA PRO A 49 13.20 17.10 -5.18
C PRO A 49 13.19 16.91 -3.65
N SER A 50 12.20 17.49 -2.97
CA SER A 50 12.01 17.42 -1.51
C SER A 50 11.40 16.10 -1.03
N ILE A 51 10.83 15.28 -1.92
CA ILE A 51 10.20 14.01 -1.58
C ILE A 51 10.98 12.89 -2.26
N LYS A 52 11.27 11.82 -1.52
CA LYS A 52 11.88 10.62 -2.05
C LYS A 52 10.91 9.47 -1.95
N PHE A 53 10.45 9.03 -3.11
CA PHE A 53 9.67 7.80 -3.26
C PHE A 53 10.60 6.60 -3.11
N THR A 54 10.03 5.54 -2.55
CA THR A 54 10.61 4.21 -2.45
C THR A 54 9.53 3.22 -2.82
N TYR A 55 9.90 2.01 -3.22
CA TYR A 55 8.94 0.97 -3.57
C TYR A 55 9.24 -0.33 -2.86
N LYS A 56 8.22 -1.19 -2.81
CA LYS A 56 8.34 -2.61 -2.53
C LYS A 56 7.69 -3.37 -3.68
N ILE A 57 8.26 -4.52 -4.01
CA ILE A 57 7.74 -5.44 -5.02
C ILE A 57 7.05 -6.58 -4.26
N GLU A 58 6.02 -7.14 -4.87
CA GLU A 58 5.41 -8.36 -4.36
C GLU A 58 6.44 -9.49 -4.20
N ASP A 59 6.29 -10.28 -3.14
CA ASP A 59 7.09 -11.48 -2.88
C ASP A 59 6.16 -12.69 -2.80
N GLY A 60 6.41 -13.71 -3.62
CA GLY A 60 5.55 -14.91 -3.68
C GLY A 60 4.07 -14.59 -3.89
N ASP A 61 3.76 -13.73 -4.88
CA ASP A 61 2.39 -13.27 -5.22
C ASP A 61 1.69 -12.46 -4.10
N LYS A 62 2.46 -11.98 -3.11
CA LYS A 62 1.93 -11.25 -1.95
C LYS A 62 2.56 -9.87 -1.83
N LEU A 63 1.74 -8.88 -1.50
CA LEU A 63 2.18 -7.53 -1.20
C LEU A 63 1.38 -6.95 -0.05
N GLU A 64 2.05 -6.43 0.96
CA GLU A 64 1.41 -5.66 2.01
C GLU A 64 1.09 -4.24 1.53
N PHE A 65 -0.13 -3.78 1.79
CA PHE A 65 -0.56 -2.41 1.60
C PHE A 65 -1.39 -1.97 2.81
N LEU A 66 -0.87 -1.01 3.59
CA LEU A 66 -1.42 -0.62 4.89
C LEU A 66 -1.53 -1.84 5.84
N ASP A 67 -2.74 -2.12 6.34
CA ASP A 67 -3.05 -3.28 7.21
C ASP A 67 -3.67 -4.45 6.42
N VAL A 68 -3.50 -4.46 5.09
CA VAL A 68 -4.04 -5.48 4.20
C VAL A 68 -2.91 -6.23 3.49
N LEU A 69 -2.96 -7.55 3.51
CA LEU A 69 -2.11 -8.42 2.69
C LEU A 69 -2.89 -8.77 1.43
N ILE A 70 -2.39 -8.29 0.30
CA ILE A 70 -2.96 -8.53 -1.02
C ILE A 70 -2.24 -9.75 -1.60
N THR A 71 -2.99 -10.79 -1.96
CA THR A 71 -2.46 -11.98 -2.61
C THR A 71 -3.05 -12.10 -4.01
N ARG A 72 -2.19 -12.21 -5.03
CA ARG A 72 -2.63 -12.48 -6.40
C ARG A 72 -2.97 -13.96 -6.51
N SER A 73 -4.26 -14.27 -6.67
CA SER A 73 -4.70 -15.65 -6.91
C SER A 73 -4.58 -16.01 -8.39
N ALA A 74 -3.76 -17.00 -8.72
CA ALA A 74 -3.67 -17.57 -10.07
C ALA A 74 -4.99 -18.23 -10.52
N GLU A 75 -5.80 -18.74 -9.59
CA GLU A 75 -7.00 -19.52 -9.87
C GLU A 75 -8.20 -18.64 -10.25
N CYS A 76 -8.46 -17.59 -9.46
CA CYS A 76 -9.65 -16.75 -9.60
C CYS A 76 -9.45 -15.47 -10.45
N GLN A 77 -8.23 -15.20 -10.94
CA GLN A 77 -7.87 -13.91 -11.60
C GLN A 77 -8.24 -12.66 -10.78
N LEU A 78 -8.33 -12.81 -9.46
CA LEU A 78 -8.72 -11.77 -8.51
C LEU A 78 -7.66 -11.63 -7.42
N PHE A 79 -7.69 -10.47 -6.75
CA PHE A 79 -6.89 -10.23 -5.56
C PHE A 79 -7.63 -10.70 -4.31
N GLU A 80 -7.06 -11.67 -3.61
CA GLU A 80 -7.48 -12.03 -2.27
C GLU A 80 -6.91 -11.04 -1.26
N LYS A 81 -7.69 -10.73 -0.22
CA LYS A 81 -7.33 -9.73 0.79
C LYS A 81 -7.45 -10.36 2.16
N THR A 82 -6.36 -10.34 2.92
CA THR A 82 -6.33 -10.77 4.32
C THR A 82 -5.76 -9.65 5.20
N ILE A 83 -5.90 -9.77 6.52
CA ILE A 83 -5.32 -8.79 7.44
C ILE A 83 -3.80 -8.99 7.46
N TYR A 84 -3.05 -7.92 7.20
CA TYR A 84 -1.61 -7.93 7.39
C TYR A 84 -1.26 -7.48 8.80
N ARG A 85 -0.34 -8.19 9.45
CA ARG A 85 0.24 -7.79 10.74
C ARG A 85 1.72 -7.52 10.53
N LYS A 86 2.14 -6.29 10.84
CA LYS A 86 3.57 -5.93 10.81
C LYS A 86 4.33 -6.82 11.81
N PRO A 87 5.62 -7.13 11.57
CA PRO A 87 6.43 -7.92 12.50
C PRO A 87 6.51 -7.34 13.92
N THR A 88 6.25 -6.04 14.07
CA THR A 88 6.20 -5.32 15.34
C THR A 88 4.87 -5.48 16.09
N TYR A 89 3.89 -6.17 15.50
CA TYR A 89 2.60 -6.44 16.15
C TYR A 89 2.78 -7.40 17.32
N THR A 90 2.54 -6.89 18.53
CA THR A 90 2.70 -7.66 19.77
C THR A 90 1.41 -8.34 20.23
N GLY A 91 0.28 -8.09 19.56
CA GLY A 91 -1.04 -8.51 20.05
C GLY A 91 -1.52 -7.76 21.30
N LEU A 92 -0.78 -6.73 21.74
CA LEU A 92 -1.14 -5.98 22.93
C LEU A 92 -2.39 -5.14 22.68
N LEU A 93 -3.43 -5.40 23.46
CA LEU A 93 -4.64 -4.58 23.50
C LEU A 93 -4.61 -3.58 24.64
N THR A 94 -5.44 -2.55 24.51
CA THR A 94 -5.74 -1.61 25.58
C THR A 94 -6.29 -2.35 26.80
N ASN A 95 -5.80 -2.01 28.00
CA ASN A 95 -6.34 -2.53 29.26
C ASN A 95 -7.87 -2.36 29.29
N TYR A 96 -8.59 -3.46 29.54
CA TYR A 96 -10.05 -3.48 29.55
C TYR A 96 -10.66 -2.51 30.57
N HIS A 97 -9.98 -2.23 31.68
CA HIS A 97 -10.43 -1.29 32.73
C HIS A 97 -9.99 0.16 32.52
N SER A 98 -9.25 0.46 31.46
CA SER A 98 -8.88 1.84 31.12
C SER A 98 -10.10 2.71 30.81
N TYR A 99 -9.96 4.03 30.86
CA TYR A 99 -10.99 5.00 30.47
C TYR A 99 -11.12 5.17 28.94
N VAL A 100 -10.90 4.09 28.17
CA VAL A 100 -11.11 4.07 26.73
C VAL A 100 -12.54 3.63 26.41
N PRO A 101 -13.24 4.28 25.45
CA PRO A 101 -14.59 3.88 25.07
C PRO A 101 -14.70 2.40 24.71
N MET A 102 -15.81 1.78 25.11
CA MET A 102 -16.04 0.33 24.96
C MET A 102 -15.93 -0.14 23.51
N GLN A 103 -16.29 0.71 22.55
CA GLN A 103 -16.20 0.42 21.11
C GLN A 103 -14.77 0.08 20.65
N TYR A 104 -13.74 0.77 21.17
CA TYR A 104 -12.35 0.49 20.80
C TYR A 104 -11.83 -0.80 21.45
N LYS A 105 -12.27 -1.10 22.68
CA LYS A 105 -11.94 -2.36 23.36
C LYS A 105 -12.53 -3.56 22.60
N LYS A 106 -13.81 -3.48 22.24
CA LYS A 106 -14.49 -4.49 21.42
C LYS A 106 -13.84 -4.62 20.04
N GLY A 107 -13.56 -3.49 19.39
CA GLY A 107 -12.88 -3.45 18.09
C GLY A 107 -11.53 -4.16 18.13
N GLY A 108 -10.71 -3.89 19.16
CA GLY A 108 -9.42 -4.57 19.34
C GLY A 108 -9.54 -6.08 19.51
N ILE A 109 -10.58 -6.56 20.21
CA ILE A 109 -10.82 -8.01 20.38
C ILE A 109 -11.32 -8.65 19.08
N ILE A 110 -12.26 -8.00 18.39
CA ILE A 110 -12.87 -8.53 17.15
C ILE A 110 -11.86 -8.56 16.01
N THR A 111 -11.02 -7.54 15.93
CA THR A 111 -10.04 -7.42 14.85
C THR A 111 -8.78 -8.22 15.11
N MET A 112 -8.57 -8.79 16.31
CA MET A 112 -7.38 -9.57 16.65
C MET A 112 -7.25 -10.80 15.75
#